data_AF-A0A947SJB4-F1
#
_entry.id   AF-A0A947SJB4-F1
#
_cell.length_a   1.000
_cell.length_b   1.000
_cell.length_c   1.000
_cell.angle_alpha   90.00
_cell.angle_beta   90.00
_cell.angle_gamma   90.00
#
_symmetry.space_group_name_H-M   'P 1'
#
loop_
_entity.id
_entity.type
_entity.pdbx_description
1 polymer ?
#
loop_
_entity_poly.entity_id
_entity_poly.type
_entity_poly.pdbx_seq_one_letter_code
_entity_poly.pdbx_strand_id
1 'polypeptide(L)'
;MLQIYTGNGKGKTTASLGLGLRAVGADKKVLLIQFLKDGKSSEIEAIKKIKNFDVKAFGRKGFTSKDNLVEKDFNLAMQGFNFARKAIKSKKYDLIILDEMNMVNYFGLIKIEDLINLIKKTPSKIELILTGRKASKKLIQIADLVTEMKEIKHYYTKNIKARKGIEF
;
A
#
# COMPACT_ATOMS: atom_id res chain seq x y z
N MET A 1 3.35 -0.02 -15.10
CA MET A 1 3.82 -1.37 -14.71
C MET A 1 3.28 -1.71 -13.32
N LEU A 2 3.36 -2.98 -12.90
CA LEU A 2 3.04 -3.46 -11.56
C LEU A 2 4.31 -3.76 -10.77
N GLN A 3 4.47 -3.10 -9.62
CA GLN A 3 5.52 -3.40 -8.65
C GLN A 3 4.94 -3.98 -7.36
N ILE A 4 5.63 -4.96 -6.77
CA ILE A 4 5.28 -5.55 -5.48
C ILE A 4 6.44 -5.42 -4.51
N TYR A 5 6.20 -4.74 -3.39
CA TYR A 5 7.15 -4.66 -2.28
C TYR A 5 6.64 -5.50 -1.11
N THR A 6 7.25 -6.67 -0.91
CA THR A 6 6.82 -7.67 0.09
C THR A 6 7.97 -8.10 1.01
N GLY A 7 7.78 -9.19 1.76
CA GLY A 7 8.75 -9.69 2.73
C GLY A 7 8.51 -9.19 4.17
N ASN A 8 9.12 -9.86 5.14
CA ASN A 8 8.89 -9.59 6.56
C ASN A 8 9.65 -8.36 7.09
N GLY A 9 10.76 -8.00 6.46
CA GLY A 9 11.63 -6.90 6.86
C GLY A 9 10.99 -5.52 6.72
N LYS A 10 11.51 -4.56 7.50
CA LYS A 10 11.13 -3.15 7.44
C LYS A 10 11.53 -2.54 6.10
N GLY A 11 10.67 -1.67 5.56
CA GLY A 11 11.03 -0.76 4.45
C GLY A 11 10.02 -0.69 3.30
N LYS A 12 9.03 -1.60 3.23
CA LYS A 12 8.15 -1.74 2.05
C LYS A 12 7.41 -0.45 1.72
N THR A 13 6.70 0.08 2.72
CA THR A 13 5.99 1.36 2.61
C THR A 13 6.97 2.51 2.39
N THR A 14 8.08 2.59 3.12
CA THR A 14 9.02 3.70 2.94
C THR A 14 9.67 3.72 1.54
N ALA A 15 9.91 2.55 0.94
CA ALA A 15 10.40 2.45 -0.44
C ALA A 15 9.36 2.93 -1.46
N SER A 16 8.08 2.57 -1.29
CA SER A 16 7.01 3.08 -2.17
C SER A 16 6.82 4.59 -2.03
N LEU A 17 6.93 5.12 -0.81
CA LEU A 17 6.91 6.57 -0.56
C LEU A 17 8.12 7.27 -1.18
N GLY A 18 9.32 6.68 -1.10
CA GLY A 18 10.51 7.19 -1.77
C GLY A 18 10.34 7.28 -3.29
N LEU A 19 9.73 6.27 -3.92
CA LEU A 19 9.37 6.34 -5.34
C LEU A 19 8.30 7.41 -5.60
N GLY A 20 7.32 7.55 -4.71
CA GLY A 20 6.34 8.63 -4.74
C GLY A 20 6.97 10.02 -4.75
N LEU A 21 7.94 10.27 -3.85
CA LEU A 21 8.69 11.52 -3.80
C LEU A 21 9.48 11.77 -5.09
N ARG A 22 10.12 10.73 -5.63
CA ARG A 22 10.82 10.82 -6.93
C ARG A 22 9.86 11.19 -8.06
N ALA A 23 8.68 10.58 -8.09
CA ALA A 23 7.67 10.86 -9.11
C ALA A 23 7.17 12.31 -9.02
N VAL A 24 6.86 12.80 -7.81
CA VAL A 24 6.48 14.20 -7.60
C VAL A 24 7.60 15.16 -8.03
N GLY A 25 8.86 14.84 -7.72
CA GLY A 25 10.02 15.63 -8.17
C GLY A 25 10.18 15.68 -9.70
N ALA A 26 9.52 14.79 -10.43
CA ALA A 26 9.42 14.78 -11.89
C ALA A 26 8.04 15.25 -12.39
N ASP A 27 7.36 16.09 -11.60
CA ASP A 27 6.04 16.69 -11.88
C ASP A 27 4.90 15.69 -12.13
N LYS A 28 5.04 14.46 -11.61
CA LYS A 28 3.99 13.43 -11.70
C LYS A 28 2.98 13.54 -10.55
N LYS A 29 1.76 13.08 -10.81
CA LYS A 29 0.69 12.99 -9.82
C LYS A 29 0.69 11.62 -9.15
N VAL A 30 0.81 11.61 -7.83
CA VAL A 30 0.90 10.41 -7.00
C VAL A 30 -0.33 10.29 -6.12
N LEU A 31 -0.83 9.07 -5.97
CA LEU A 31 -1.87 8.73 -5.01
C LEU A 31 -1.40 7.60 -4.08
N LEU A 32 -1.40 7.84 -2.77
CA LEU A 32 -1.26 6.81 -1.76
C LEU A 32 -2.64 6.42 -1.20
N ILE A 33 -2.96 5.13 -1.27
CA ILE A 33 -4.11 4.52 -0.64
C ILE A 33 -3.62 3.57 0.43
N GLN A 34 -3.82 3.91 1.70
CA GLN A 34 -3.46 3.05 2.82
C GLN A 34 -4.63 2.15 3.21
N PHE A 35 -4.41 0.85 3.23
CA PHE A 35 -5.35 -0.11 3.78
C PHE A 35 -4.93 -0.52 5.19
N LEU A 36 -5.90 -0.89 6.04
CA LEU A 36 -5.66 -1.35 7.42
C LEU A 36 -4.99 -0.30 8.34
N LYS A 37 -4.88 0.95 7.88
CA LYS A 37 -4.32 2.08 8.62
C LYS A 37 -5.36 3.19 8.73
N ASP A 38 -5.35 3.92 9.83
CA ASP A 38 -6.28 5.03 10.10
C ASP A 38 -5.80 6.38 9.53
N GLY A 39 -4.63 6.40 8.87
CA GLY A 39 -4.06 7.59 8.23
C GLY A 39 -3.41 8.58 9.19
N LYS A 40 -2.98 8.14 10.38
CA LYS A 40 -2.39 9.00 11.44
C LYS A 40 -0.88 8.85 11.63
N SER A 41 -0.13 8.50 10.60
CA SER A 41 1.33 8.39 10.68
C SER A 41 2.05 9.65 10.17
N SER A 42 3.30 9.82 10.58
CA SER A 42 4.12 11.01 10.34
C SER A 42 4.36 11.27 8.87
N GLU A 43 4.46 10.22 8.04
CA GLU A 43 4.54 10.36 6.58
C GLU A 43 3.29 11.02 5.99
N ILE A 44 2.11 10.82 6.57
CA ILE A 44 0.86 11.39 6.06
C ILE A 44 0.84 12.90 6.29
N GLU A 45 1.32 13.34 7.45
CA GLU A 45 1.48 14.76 7.76
C GLU A 45 2.51 15.45 6.86
N ALA A 46 3.55 14.73 6.43
CA ALA A 46 4.50 15.23 5.43
C ALA A 46 3.86 15.29 4.03
N ILE A 47 3.22 14.20 3.58
CA ILE A 47 2.60 14.08 2.25
C ILE A 47 1.54 15.16 2.01
N LYS A 48 0.72 15.49 3.02
CA LYS A 48 -0.30 16.55 2.92
C LYS A 48 0.26 17.93 2.51
N LYS A 49 1.55 18.16 2.71
CA LYS A 49 2.24 19.41 2.36
C LYS A 49 2.85 19.38 0.96
N ILE A 50 2.85 18.22 0.30
CA ILE A 50 3.49 18.00 -0.99
C ILE A 50 2.44 18.15 -2.09
N LYS A 51 2.66 19.12 -2.99
CA LYS A 51 1.83 19.29 -4.19
C LYS A 51 1.89 18.03 -5.05
N ASN A 52 0.76 17.68 -5.68
CA ASN A 52 0.62 16.49 -6.54
C ASN A 52 0.76 15.14 -5.81
N PHE A 53 0.75 15.11 -4.48
CA PHE A 53 0.74 13.88 -3.70
C PHE A 53 -0.55 13.78 -2.87
N ASP A 54 -1.54 13.05 -3.41
CA ASP A 54 -2.81 12.80 -2.74
C ASP A 54 -2.71 11.56 -1.83
N VAL A 55 -3.43 11.55 -0.71
CA VAL A 55 -3.45 10.43 0.24
C VAL A 55 -4.84 10.14 0.79
N LYS A 56 -5.18 8.85 0.91
CA LYS A 56 -6.42 8.39 1.54
C LYS A 56 -6.18 7.10 2.33
N ALA A 57 -6.75 7.01 3.52
CA ALA A 57 -6.65 5.83 4.37
C ALA A 57 -8.00 5.14 4.57
N PHE A 58 -7.98 3.82 4.60
CA PHE A 58 -9.13 2.92 4.74
C PHE A 58 -8.81 1.83 5.76
N GLY A 59 -8.83 2.22 7.03
CA GLY A 59 -8.59 1.34 8.16
C GLY A 59 -9.14 1.95 9.43
N ARG A 60 -9.41 1.10 10.42
CA ARG A 60 -9.85 1.53 11.74
C ARG A 60 -8.63 1.84 12.62
N LYS A 61 -8.88 2.58 13.70
CA LYS A 61 -7.88 2.79 14.75
C LYS A 61 -7.51 1.44 15.38
N GLY A 62 -6.22 1.27 15.68
CA GLY A 62 -5.68 0.06 16.30
C GLY A 62 -5.12 -0.93 15.28
N PHE A 63 -4.72 -2.10 15.78
CA PHE A 63 -4.10 -3.14 14.96
C PHE A 63 -5.17 -4.08 14.38
N THR A 64 -5.07 -4.34 13.07
CA THR A 64 -5.91 -5.32 12.37
C THR A 64 -5.07 -6.53 11.98
N SER A 65 -5.52 -7.72 12.41
CA SER A 65 -4.96 -9.03 12.06
C SER A 65 -6.07 -9.97 11.62
N LYS A 66 -5.68 -11.13 11.07
CA LYS A 66 -6.64 -12.16 10.64
C LYS A 66 -7.53 -12.66 11.79
N ASP A 67 -7.02 -12.65 13.01
CA ASP A 67 -7.71 -13.19 14.19
C ASP A 67 -8.68 -12.19 14.84
N ASN A 68 -8.67 -10.92 14.40
CA ASN A 68 -9.50 -9.86 14.99
C ASN A 68 -10.32 -9.08 13.96
N LEU A 69 -10.54 -9.64 12.77
CA LEU A 69 -11.33 -9.02 11.72
C LEU A 69 -12.78 -8.84 12.17
N VAL A 70 -13.33 -7.65 11.93
CA VAL A 70 -14.74 -7.34 12.13
C VAL A 70 -15.36 -6.86 10.82
N GLU A 71 -16.69 -6.81 10.74
CA GLU A 71 -17.42 -6.36 9.54
C GLU A 71 -16.93 -5.00 9.01
N LYS A 72 -16.58 -4.10 9.93
CA LYS A 72 -16.01 -2.78 9.59
C LYS A 72 -14.72 -2.88 8.75
N ASP A 73 -13.89 -3.89 8.97
CA ASP A 73 -12.65 -4.10 8.20
C ASP A 73 -12.96 -4.49 6.75
N PHE A 74 -13.98 -5.33 6.52
CA PHE A 74 -14.46 -5.67 5.17
C PHE A 74 -15.04 -4.45 4.47
N ASN A 75 -15.86 -3.67 5.17
CA ASN A 75 -16.47 -2.46 4.61
C ASN A 75 -15.41 -1.41 4.21
N LEU A 76 -14.42 -1.16 5.07
CA LEU A 76 -13.33 -0.23 4.78
C LEU A 76 -12.44 -0.73 3.64
N ALA A 77 -12.08 -2.01 3.62
CA ALA A 77 -11.30 -2.60 2.53
C ALA A 77 -12.02 -2.47 1.18
N MET A 78 -13.32 -2.75 1.14
CA MET A 78 -14.14 -2.62 -0.08
C MET A 78 -14.27 -1.15 -0.52
N GLN A 79 -14.44 -0.22 0.43
CA GLN A 79 -14.43 1.21 0.12
C GLN A 79 -13.10 1.66 -0.49
N GLY A 80 -11.98 1.25 0.10
CA GLY A 80 -10.64 1.56 -0.42
C GLY A 80 -10.39 0.94 -1.79
N PHE A 81 -10.84 -0.29 -2.01
CA PHE A 81 -10.74 -0.97 -3.30
C PHE A 81 -11.57 -0.27 -4.39
N ASN A 82 -12.79 0.15 -4.06
CA ASN A 82 -13.62 0.94 -4.97
C ASN A 82 -13.06 2.33 -5.24
N PHE A 83 -12.41 2.95 -4.24
CA PHE A 83 -11.70 4.21 -4.43
C PHE A 83 -10.51 4.04 -5.38
N ALA A 84 -9.71 2.98 -5.23
CA ALA A 84 -8.62 2.65 -6.14
C ALA A 84 -9.12 2.45 -7.59
N ARG A 85 -10.22 1.70 -7.77
CA ARG A 85 -10.88 1.53 -9.08
C ARG A 85 -11.25 2.87 -9.73
N LYS A 86 -11.86 3.79 -8.96
CA LYS A 86 -12.22 5.13 -9.44
C LYS A 86 -10.98 5.95 -9.79
N ALA A 87 -9.93 5.90 -8.98
CA ALA A 87 -8.68 6.62 -9.21
C ALA A 87 -7.95 6.13 -10.48
N ILE A 88 -7.90 4.82 -10.71
CA ILE A 88 -7.34 4.24 -11.93
C ILE A 88 -8.15 4.68 -13.16
N LYS A 89 -9.49 4.61 -13.08
CA LYS A 89 -10.38 4.99 -14.18
C LYS A 89 -10.29 6.47 -14.54
N SER A 90 -10.05 7.35 -13.57
CA SER A 90 -9.95 8.80 -13.81
C SER A 90 -8.71 9.19 -14.60
N LYS A 91 -7.67 8.33 -14.63
CA LYS A 91 -6.39 8.59 -15.30
C LYS A 91 -5.70 9.89 -14.83
N LYS A 92 -6.05 10.39 -13.64
CA LYS A 92 -5.51 11.62 -13.02
C LYS A 92 -4.08 11.42 -12.50
N TYR A 93 -3.76 10.20 -12.08
CA TYR A 93 -2.49 9.87 -11.42
C TYR A 93 -1.59 9.09 -12.36
N ASP A 94 -0.29 9.36 -12.27
CA ASP A 94 0.76 8.62 -12.96
C ASP A 94 1.28 7.46 -12.11
N LEU A 95 1.21 7.58 -10.78
CA LEU A 95 1.62 6.55 -9.82
C LEU A 95 0.55 6.37 -8.74
N ILE A 96 0.14 5.12 -8.52
CA ILE A 96 -0.82 4.75 -7.47
C ILE A 96 -0.18 3.68 -6.57
N ILE A 97 -0.16 3.96 -5.27
CA ILE A 97 0.39 3.06 -4.24
C ILE A 97 -0.79 2.50 -3.44
N LEU A 98 -0.98 1.19 -3.48
CA LEU A 98 -1.93 0.46 -2.64
C LEU A 98 -1.16 -0.17 -1.47
N ASP A 99 -1.02 0.62 -0.41
CA ASP A 99 -0.22 0.26 0.76
C ASP A 99 -0.98 -0.75 1.65
N GLU A 100 -0.31 -1.84 2.04
CA GLU A 100 -0.86 -3.03 2.72
C GLU A 100 -1.87 -3.86 1.92
N MET A 101 -2.02 -3.65 0.60
CA MET A 101 -2.94 -4.43 -0.24
C MET A 101 -2.63 -5.94 -0.24
N ASN A 102 -1.36 -6.32 -0.12
CA ASN A 102 -1.00 -7.74 -0.02
C ASN A 102 -1.61 -8.39 1.22
N MET A 103 -1.65 -7.65 2.35
CA MET A 103 -2.27 -8.13 3.59
C MET A 103 -3.79 -8.17 3.49
N VAL A 104 -4.41 -7.17 2.85
CA VAL A 104 -5.86 -7.15 2.57
C VAL A 104 -6.27 -8.40 1.79
N ASN A 105 -5.50 -8.77 0.76
CA ASN A 105 -5.75 -9.99 0.00
C ASN A 105 -5.51 -11.24 0.84
N TYR A 106 -4.41 -11.30 1.61
CA TYR A 106 -4.09 -12.43 2.48
C TYR A 106 -5.14 -12.67 3.57
N PHE A 107 -5.77 -11.61 4.10
CA PHE A 107 -6.87 -11.68 5.06
C PHE A 107 -8.21 -12.07 4.43
N GLY A 108 -8.31 -12.12 3.10
CA GLY A 108 -9.54 -12.44 2.39
C GLY A 108 -10.55 -11.27 2.35
N LEU A 109 -10.13 -10.05 2.71
CA LEU A 109 -10.98 -8.86 2.66
C LEU A 109 -11.28 -8.44 1.21
N ILE A 110 -10.35 -8.70 0.30
CA ILE A 110 -10.53 -8.55 -1.16
C ILE A 110 -10.05 -9.83 -1.83
N LYS A 111 -10.91 -10.41 -2.68
CA LYS A 111 -10.60 -11.63 -3.42
C LYS A 111 -9.46 -11.40 -4.40
N ILE A 112 -8.64 -12.43 -4.61
CA ILE A 112 -7.48 -12.34 -5.49
C ILE A 112 -7.90 -12.09 -6.95
N GLU A 113 -9.03 -12.66 -7.37
CA GLU A 113 -9.60 -12.48 -8.70
C GLU A 113 -9.97 -11.02 -8.97
N ASP A 114 -10.56 -10.34 -7.98
CA ASP A 114 -10.91 -8.92 -8.08
C ASP A 114 -9.65 -8.05 -8.20
N LEU A 115 -8.62 -8.35 -7.40
CA LEU A 115 -7.35 -7.63 -7.45
C LEU A 115 -6.61 -7.84 -8.78
N ILE A 116 -6.59 -9.06 -9.31
CA ILE A 116 -6.01 -9.34 -10.64
C ILE A 116 -6.79 -8.59 -11.73
N ASN A 117 -8.12 -8.55 -11.64
CA ASN A 117 -8.94 -7.78 -12.59
C ASN A 117 -8.67 -6.27 -12.52
N LEU A 118 -8.43 -5.73 -11.32
CA LEU A 118 -8.01 -4.34 -11.14
C LEU A 118 -6.67 -4.07 -11.84
N ILE A 119 -5.68 -4.92 -11.61
CA ILE A 119 -4.35 -4.83 -12.20
C ILE A 119 -4.45 -4.84 -13.72
N LYS A 120 -5.16 -5.82 -14.31
CA LYS A 120 -5.36 -5.93 -15.76
C LYS A 120 -6.05 -4.71 -16.38
N LYS A 121 -6.92 -4.04 -15.64
CA LYS A 121 -7.63 -2.84 -16.09
C LYS A 121 -6.84 -1.55 -15.85
N THR A 122 -5.69 -1.62 -15.17
CA THR A 122 -4.83 -0.47 -14.96
C THR A 122 -4.16 -0.08 -16.28
N PRO A 123 -4.37 1.15 -16.79
CA PRO A 123 -3.71 1.60 -18.01
C PRO A 123 -2.18 1.52 -17.87
N SER A 124 -1.48 1.14 -18.95
CA SER A 124 -0.02 0.97 -18.96
C SER A 124 0.76 2.21 -18.52
N LYS A 125 0.19 3.40 -18.75
CA LYS A 125 0.75 4.70 -18.32
C LYS A 125 0.69 4.96 -16.81
N ILE A 126 -0.04 4.15 -16.06
CA ILE A 126 -0.13 4.25 -14.60
C ILE A 126 0.82 3.21 -14.02
N GLU A 127 1.74 3.68 -13.18
CA GLU A 127 2.55 2.83 -12.32
C GLU A 127 1.74 2.43 -11.09
N LEU A 128 1.68 1.13 -10.80
CA LEU A 128 0.90 0.58 -9.68
C LEU A 128 1.83 -0.16 -8.72
N ILE A 129 1.81 0.20 -7.45
CA ILE A 129 2.59 -0.48 -6.41
C ILE A 129 1.65 -1.16 -5.43
N LEU A 130 1.89 -2.44 -5.12
CA LEU A 130 1.30 -3.13 -3.99
C LEU A 130 2.35 -3.34 -2.90
N THR A 131 2.05 -2.93 -1.68
CA THR A 131 2.91 -3.21 -0.53
C THR A 131 2.24 -4.18 0.44
N GLY A 132 3.03 -4.66 1.40
CA GLY A 132 2.58 -5.50 2.49
C GLY A 132 3.22 -6.87 2.45
N ARG A 133 3.19 -7.58 3.58
CA ARG A 133 3.70 -8.96 3.68
C ARG A 133 2.79 -9.91 2.89
N LYS A 134 3.24 -11.16 2.74
CA LYS A 134 2.42 -12.27 2.22
C LYS A 134 1.81 -11.99 0.83
N ALA A 135 2.56 -11.38 -0.08
CA ALA A 135 2.12 -11.27 -1.47
C ALA A 135 1.78 -12.65 -2.05
N SER A 136 0.60 -12.77 -2.66
CA SER A 136 0.14 -14.02 -3.29
C SER A 136 1.06 -14.43 -4.43
N LYS A 137 1.31 -15.74 -4.58
CA LYS A 137 2.07 -16.29 -5.73
C LYS A 137 1.49 -15.84 -7.08
N LYS A 138 0.16 -15.75 -7.18
CA LYS A 138 -0.52 -15.27 -8.40
C LYS A 138 -0.17 -13.80 -8.71
N LEU A 139 -0.03 -12.95 -7.68
CA LEU A 139 0.38 -11.55 -7.87
C LEU A 139 1.85 -11.44 -8.25
N ILE A 140 2.72 -12.20 -7.59
CA ILE A 140 4.15 -12.25 -7.89
C ILE A 140 4.37 -12.64 -9.36
N GLN A 141 3.64 -13.64 -9.85
CA GLN A 141 3.78 -14.12 -11.23
C GLN A 141 3.41 -13.08 -12.30
N ILE A 142 2.50 -12.14 -12.00
CA ILE A 142 2.04 -11.14 -12.97
C ILE A 142 2.68 -9.75 -12.76
N ALA A 143 3.55 -9.61 -11.77
CA ALA A 143 4.22 -8.34 -11.49
C ALA A 143 5.45 -8.16 -12.38
N ASP A 144 5.66 -6.94 -12.84
CA ASP A 144 6.83 -6.56 -13.63
C ASP A 144 8.08 -6.44 -12.75
N LEU A 145 7.89 -6.10 -11.46
CA LEU A 145 8.94 -6.04 -10.47
C LEU A 145 8.45 -6.55 -9.12
N VAL A 146 9.25 -7.42 -8.49
CA VAL A 146 9.01 -7.88 -7.11
C VAL A 146 10.28 -7.66 -6.29
N THR A 147 10.15 -6.96 -5.17
CA THR A 147 11.23 -6.82 -4.18
C THR A 147 10.79 -7.45 -2.87
N GLU A 148 11.57 -8.41 -2.40
CA GLU A 148 11.40 -8.98 -1.06
C GLU A 148 12.34 -8.30 -0.07
N MET A 149 11.76 -7.61 0.90
CA MET A 149 12.49 -7.11 2.05
C MET A 149 12.65 -8.21 3.08
N LYS A 150 13.79 -8.89 3.04
CA LYS A 150 14.15 -9.92 4.02
C LYS A 150 14.58 -9.29 5.33
N GLU A 151 14.03 -9.77 6.44
CA GLU A 151 14.46 -9.33 7.78
C GLU A 151 15.77 -10.02 8.14
N ILE A 152 16.90 -9.32 8.00
CA ILE A 152 18.21 -9.84 8.41
C ILE A 152 18.41 -9.63 9.92
N LYS A 153 18.08 -8.42 10.41
CA LYS A 153 18.04 -8.06 11.84
C LYS A 153 16.98 -6.97 12.03
N HIS A 154 16.36 -6.93 13.20
CA HIS A 154 15.40 -5.88 13.56
C HIS A 154 15.50 -5.56 15.05
N TYR A 155 15.58 -4.27 15.43
CA TYR A 155 15.72 -3.86 16.84
C TYR A 155 14.53 -4.23 17.73
N TYR A 156 13.38 -4.54 17.13
CA TYR A 156 12.23 -5.10 17.85
C TYR A 156 12.57 -6.42 18.56
N THR A 157 13.48 -7.25 18.02
CA THR A 157 13.93 -8.47 18.71
C THR A 157 14.75 -8.18 19.96
N LYS A 158 15.17 -6.93 20.14
CA LYS A 158 15.80 -6.40 21.36
C LYS A 158 14.82 -5.59 22.22
N ASN A 159 13.51 -5.81 22.06
CA ASN A 159 12.43 -5.13 22.78
C ASN A 159 12.37 -3.59 22.59
N ILE A 160 13.01 -3.05 21.54
CA ILE A 160 12.89 -1.63 21.22
C ILE A 160 11.50 -1.38 20.61
N LYS A 161 10.70 -0.57 21.30
CA LYS A 161 9.35 -0.17 20.88
C LYS A 161 9.40 0.76 19.66
N ALA A 162 8.26 0.90 18.99
CA ALA A 162 8.09 1.84 17.88
C ALA A 162 8.29 3.30 18.35
N ARG A 163 8.93 4.11 17.52
CA ARG A 163 9.32 5.50 17.78
C ARG A 163 8.76 6.40 16.69
N LYS A 164 8.30 7.58 17.11
CA LYS A 164 7.80 8.63 16.23
C LYS A 164 8.89 9.09 15.27
N GLY A 165 8.55 9.24 14.00
CA GLY A 165 9.46 9.63 12.92
C GLY A 165 10.30 8.49 12.34
N ILE A 166 10.29 7.29 12.94
CA ILE A 166 11.07 6.14 12.47
C ILE A 166 10.20 4.93 12.11
N GLU A 167 9.21 4.62 12.95
CA GLU A 167 8.25 3.53 12.73
C GLU A 167 6.83 4.02 12.42
N PHE A 168 6.46 5.22 12.89
CA PHE A 168 5.17 5.87 12.67
C PHE A 168 5.27 7.39 12.79
#